data_AF-A0A3A5MPP7-F1
#
_entry.id   AF-A0A3A5MPP7-F1
#
_cell.length_a   1.000
_cell.length_b   1.000
_cell.length_c   1.000
_cell.angle_alpha   90.00
_cell.angle_beta   90.00
_cell.angle_gamma   90.00
#
_symmetry.space_group_name_H-M   'P 1'
#
loop_
_entity.id
_entity.type
_entity.pdbx_description
1 polymer ?
#
loop_
_entity_poly.entity_id
_entity_poly.type
_entity_poly.pdbx_seq_one_letter_code
_entity_poly.pdbx_strand_id
1 'polypeptide(L)'
;MVFTVMAALAEMELAIKRERIVASASKRRAAGKDLGGRRPRFTESQILNARRLVNAGESATQVARDLNISCATLYRRIAELGA
;
A
#
# COMPACT_ATOMS: atom_id res chain seq x y z
N MET A 1 -35.50 -1.24 -26.34
CA MET A 1 -34.30 -1.50 -27.18
C MET A 1 -33.22 -0.44 -27.04
N VAL A 2 -33.55 0.85 -27.03
CA VAL A 2 -32.56 1.93 -26.85
C VAL A 2 -31.74 1.79 -25.57
N PHE A 3 -32.37 1.46 -24.43
CA PHE A 3 -31.67 1.28 -23.16
C PHE A 3 -30.66 0.12 -23.16
N THR A 4 -30.94 -0.97 -23.89
CA THR A 4 -30.04 -2.12 -24.00
C THR A 4 -28.77 -1.77 -24.77
N VAL A 5 -28.92 -1.01 -25.86
CA VAL A 5 -27.77 -0.53 -26.66
C VAL A 5 -26.93 0.45 -25.84
N MET A 6 -27.58 1.39 -25.13
CA MET A 6 -26.87 2.34 -24.28
C MET A 6 -26.14 1.66 -23.12
N ALA A 7 -26.73 0.62 -22.53
CA ALA A 7 -26.07 -0.18 -21.48
C ALA A 7 -24.82 -0.88 -22.03
N ALA A 8 -24.91 -1.52 -23.20
CA ALA A 8 -23.78 -2.19 -23.83
C ALA A 8 -22.64 -1.20 -24.17
N LEU A 9 -22.96 0.00 -24.63
CA LEU A 9 -21.98 1.05 -24.90
C LEU A 9 -21.31 1.54 -23.60
N ALA A 10 -22.08 1.77 -22.54
CA ALA A 10 -21.53 2.19 -21.25
C ALA A 10 -20.59 1.12 -20.65
N GLU A 11 -20.92 -0.17 -20.79
CA GLU A 11 -20.06 -1.27 -20.38
C GLU A 11 -18.75 -1.30 -21.18
N MET A 12 -18.83 -1.13 -22.50
CA MET A 12 -17.67 -1.07 -23.38
C MET A 12 -16.74 0.09 -23.00
N GLU A 13 -17.28 1.30 -22.78
CA GLU A 13 -16.48 2.46 -22.39
C GLU A 13 -15.79 2.26 -21.03
N LEU A 14 -16.50 1.67 -20.07
CA LEU A 14 -15.93 1.33 -18.76
C LEU A 14 -14.80 0.30 -18.90
N ALA A 15 -14.97 -0.71 -19.74
CA ALA A 15 -13.95 -1.72 -20.00
C ALA A 15 -12.68 -1.11 -20.59
N ILE A 16 -12.80 -0.27 -21.63
CA ILE A 16 -11.66 0.43 -22.27
C ILE A 16 -10.94 1.32 -21.26
N LYS A 17 -11.69 2.07 -20.43
CA LYS A 17 -11.08 2.94 -19.42
C LYS A 17 -10.30 2.14 -18.37
N ARG A 18 -10.85 1.00 -17.92
CA ARG A 18 -10.18 0.11 -16.97
C ARG A 18 -8.92 -0.49 -17.57
N GLU A 19 -8.98 -1.00 -18.79
CA GLU A 19 -7.83 -1.56 -19.50
C GLU A 19 -6.70 -0.53 -19.60
N ARG A 20 -7.03 0.71 -19.98
CA ARG A 20 -6.04 1.81 -20.07
C ARG A 20 -5.40 2.13 -18.72
N ILE A 21 -6.17 2.15 -17.64
CA ILE A 21 -5.65 2.39 -16.29
C ILE A 21 -4.70 1.26 -15.89
N VAL A 22 -5.09 0.00 -16.09
CA VAL A 22 -4.26 -1.17 -15.77
C VAL A 22 -2.97 -1.17 -16.59
N ALA A 23 -3.04 -0.91 -17.89
CA ALA A 23 -1.88 -0.83 -18.77
C ALA A 23 -0.92 0.31 -18.35
N SER A 24 -1.46 1.45 -17.93
CA SER A 24 -0.63 2.56 -17.42
C SER A 24 0.05 2.20 -16.09
N ALA A 25 -0.67 1.53 -15.19
CA ALA A 25 -0.16 1.14 -13.88
C ALA A 25 0.91 0.06 -13.99
N SER A 26 0.73 -0.91 -14.88
CA SER A 26 1.74 -1.94 -15.17
C SER A 26 3.00 -1.33 -15.76
N LYS A 27 2.88 -0.40 -16.71
CA LYS A 27 4.03 0.34 -17.28
C LYS A 27 4.80 1.13 -16.22
N ARG A 28 4.11 1.82 -15.30
CA ARG A 28 4.76 2.55 -14.18
C ARG A 28 5.45 1.59 -13.23
N ARG A 29 4.81 0.45 -12.90
CA ARG A 29 5.37 -0.57 -12.01
C ARG A 29 6.65 -1.17 -12.59
N ALA A 30 6.63 -1.54 -13.88
CA ALA A 30 7.82 -2.06 -14.57
C ALA A 30 8.97 -1.04 -14.63
N ALA A 31 8.65 0.25 -14.72
CA ALA A 31 9.64 1.33 -14.69
C ALA A 31 10.08 1.72 -13.27
N GLY A 32 9.63 1.02 -12.21
CA GLY A 32 9.94 1.34 -10.82
C GLY A 32 9.45 2.72 -10.36
N LYS A 33 8.48 3.31 -11.07
CA LYS A 33 7.93 4.64 -10.74
C LYS A 33 6.91 4.51 -9.61
N ASP A 34 6.78 5.57 -8.83
CA ASP A 34 5.72 5.71 -7.83
C ASP A 34 4.37 5.32 -8.45
N LEU A 35 3.58 4.48 -7.77
CA LEU A 35 2.24 4.07 -8.20
C LEU A 35 1.15 4.96 -7.60
N GLY A 36 1.52 5.95 -6.80
CA GLY A 36 0.61 6.75 -6.00
C GLY A 36 0.15 6.00 -4.75
N GLY A 37 -1.00 6.40 -4.22
CA GLY A 37 -1.54 5.83 -2.98
C GLY A 37 -0.97 6.48 -1.72
N ARG A 38 -1.19 5.81 -0.59
CA ARG A 38 -0.80 6.34 0.72
C ARG A 38 0.71 6.19 0.91
N ARG A 39 1.41 7.32 1.01
CA ARG A 39 2.84 7.33 1.34
C ARG A 39 3.09 6.75 2.74
N PRO A 40 4.16 5.97 2.95
CA PRO A 40 4.58 5.54 4.28
C PRO A 40 4.81 6.76 5.17
N ARG A 41 4.20 6.76 6.37
CA ARG A 41 4.41 7.85 7.35
C ARG A 41 5.77 7.75 8.06
N PHE A 42 6.29 6.54 8.19
CA PHE A 42 7.54 6.24 8.90
C PHE A 42 8.60 5.76 7.92
N THR A 43 9.83 6.18 8.16
CA THR A 43 11.00 5.72 7.41
C THR A 43 11.34 4.29 7.80
N GLU A 44 12.08 3.60 6.92
CA GLU A 44 12.55 2.25 7.22
C GLU A 44 13.49 2.23 8.43
N SER A 45 14.33 3.26 8.58
CA SER A 45 15.23 3.42 9.73
C SER A 45 14.49 3.51 11.07
N GLN A 46 13.34 4.20 11.12
CA GLN A 46 12.51 4.27 12.33
C GLN A 46 11.97 2.90 12.71
N ILE A 47 11.50 2.13 11.72
CA ILE A 47 10.98 0.77 11.96
C ILE A 47 12.11 -0.20 12.37
N LEU A 48 13.28 -0.10 11.75
CA LEU A 48 14.45 -0.90 12.12
C LEU A 48 14.94 -0.59 13.54
N ASN A 49 14.86 0.67 13.97
CA ASN A 49 15.15 1.04 15.36
C ASN A 49 14.11 0.43 16.32
N ALA A 50 12.82 0.54 15.99
CA ALA A 50 11.75 -0.07 16.78
C ALA A 50 11.90 -1.60 16.88
N ARG A 51 12.29 -2.27 15.80
CA ARG A 51 12.61 -3.71 15.79
C ARG A 51 13.75 -4.03 16.77
N ARG A 52 14.81 -3.23 16.79
CA ARG A 52 15.93 -3.41 17.72
C ARG A 52 15.49 -3.27 19.18
N LEU A 53 14.64 -2.30 19.50
CA LEU A 53 14.09 -2.12 20.84
C LEU A 53 13.26 -3.33 21.28
N VAL A 54 12.35 -3.79 20.41
CA VAL A 54 11.53 -4.98 20.69
C VAL A 54 12.41 -6.22 20.89
N ASN A 55 13.44 -6.40 20.07
CA ASN A 55 14.39 -7.52 20.22
C ASN A 55 15.25 -7.41 21.49
N ALA A 56 15.50 -6.20 21.98
CA ALA A 56 16.20 -5.95 23.24
C ALA A 56 15.33 -6.23 24.48
N GLY A 57 14.06 -6.61 24.30
CA GLY A 57 13.13 -6.95 25.36
C GLY A 57 12.15 -5.84 25.74
N GLU A 58 12.17 -4.71 25.05
CA GLU A 58 11.18 -3.64 25.25
C GLU A 58 9.78 -4.08 24.85
N SER A 59 8.76 -3.61 25.57
CA SER A 59 7.37 -3.92 25.24
C SER A 59 6.99 -3.34 23.88
N ALA A 60 6.63 -4.20 22.93
CA ALA A 60 6.15 -3.78 21.61
C ALA A 60 4.97 -2.82 21.68
N THR A 61 4.13 -2.93 22.72
CA THR A 61 3.03 -2.00 22.96
C THR A 61 3.51 -0.61 23.30
N GLN A 62 4.56 -0.50 24.14
CA GLN A 62 5.14 0.80 24.49
C GLN A 62 5.84 1.43 23.29
N VAL A 63 6.68 0.66 22.59
CA VAL A 63 7.37 1.11 21.36
C VAL A 63 6.37 1.60 20.30
N ALA A 64 5.24 0.91 20.13
CA ALA A 64 4.19 1.34 19.20
C ALA A 64 3.51 2.64 19.64
N ARG A 65 3.26 2.83 20.94
CA ARG A 65 2.72 4.09 21.49
C ARG A 65 3.68 5.25 21.29
N ASP A 66 4.98 5.03 21.50
CA ASP A 66 6.00 6.08 21.34
C ASP A 66 6.09 6.53 19.87
N LEU A 67 5.92 5.60 18.93
CA LEU A 67 5.79 5.89 17.51
C LEU A 67 4.39 6.37 17.09
N ASN A 68 3.42 6.41 18.00
CA ASN A 68 2.02 6.74 17.73
C ASN A 68 1.42 5.90 16.58
N ILE A 69 1.65 4.59 16.63
CA ILE A 69 1.08 3.58 15.71
C ILE A 69 0.45 2.44 16.49
N SER A 70 -0.40 1.65 15.82
CA SER A 70 -0.89 0.41 16.40
C SER A 70 0.19 -0.67 16.41
N CYS A 71 0.15 -1.57 17.40
CA CYS A 71 1.05 -2.73 17.46
C CYS A 71 0.98 -3.58 16.19
N ALA A 72 -0.22 -3.71 15.61
CA ALA A 72 -0.42 -4.41 14.33
C ALA A 72 0.35 -3.73 13.18
N THR A 73 0.40 -2.39 13.15
CA THR A 73 1.18 -1.65 12.15
C THR A 73 2.68 -1.85 12.38
N LEU A 74 3.14 -1.82 13.63
CA LEU A 74 4.54 -2.07 13.97
C LEU A 74 4.98 -3.46 13.48
N TYR A 75 4.25 -4.51 13.86
CA TYR A 75 4.58 -5.89 13.45
C TYR A 75 4.52 -6.09 11.94
N ARG A 76 3.49 -5.57 11.27
CA ARG A 76 3.39 -5.66 9.80
C ARG A 76 4.60 -5.02 9.13
N ARG A 77 5.01 -3.84 9.57
CA ARG A 77 6.18 -3.13 9.01
C ARG A 77 7.50 -3.85 9.30
N ILE A 78 7.64 -4.46 10.49
CA ILE A 78 8.80 -5.27 10.83
C ILE A 78 8.88 -6.51 9.93
N ALA A 79 7.76 -7.17 9.64
CA ALA A 79 7.71 -8.31 8.74
C ALA A 79 8.04 -7.92 7.28
N GLU A 80 7.50 -6.80 6.80
CA GLU A 80 7.78 -6.28 5.44
C GLU A 80 9.26 -5.92 5.22
N LEU A 81 9.98 -5.49 6.26
CA LEU A 81 11.41 -5.13 6.19
C LEU A 81 12.36 -6.25 6.60
N GLY A 82 11.83 -7.34 7.15
CA GLY A 82 12.60 -8.48 7.66
C GLY A 82 12.56 -9.72 6.78
N ALA A 83 11.68 -9.74 5.78
CA ALA A 83 11.71 -10.65 4.63
C ALA A 83 12.62 -10.08 3.54
#